data_AF-A0A7R9ECJ9-F1
#
_entry.id   AF-A0A7R9ECJ9-F1
#
_cell.length_a   1.000
_cell.length_b   1.000
_cell.length_c   1.000
_cell.angle_alpha   90.00
_cell.angle_beta   90.00
_cell.angle_gamma   90.00
#
_symmetry.space_group_name_H-M   'P 1'
#
loop_
_entity.id
_entity.type
_entity.pdbx_description
1 polymer ?
#
loop_
_entity_poly.entity_id
_entity_poly.type
_entity_poly.pdbx_seq_one_letter_code
_entity_poly.pdbx_strand_id
1 'polypeptide(L)'
;MLYVMAKVGDNQCLLQSIKNSANYNSFIDRASIWETRLADLDQHLHNLNLIQRKWVYLEPIFGAGTMSQDQARFQRVDHDFRYIMADVSRDSKVVSLCRISNLHQILDTLLDQLSRCQKSLNDFLEEKRSAFPRFYFLGDEDLLEILGQSTKPRVIQAHLKKLFVGIHSVTFDPSEQHVTAIRSLERETVPLKQHVELTAKVEEWLCALEKEMKSTLRQLLVECVSDVEQTKSEPDPLKFPSQVLCLCESVLFTRRCEEAITNNSLQHLLSTLKVLYPNQHLLVTLKQQLEAYTSLEVEWTDTPGDTEGDSRDLELKLKAMLLDTIHHMSVVEHLLAASVKQVNSWHWQRQLRFYLRKDGVAVVRMVDAQFEYTYEYQGNATKLVHTPLTDKCYLTLTQVTSVFVELLLHNISQDNP
;
A
#
# COMPACT_ATOMS: atom_id res chain seq x y z
N MET A 1 34.30 15.12 1.26
CA MET A 1 34.53 14.71 2.66
C MET A 1 35.30 13.39 2.75
N LEU A 2 34.80 12.29 2.18
CA LEU A 2 35.46 10.97 2.22
C LEU A 2 36.92 10.98 1.69
N TYR A 3 37.20 11.67 0.59
CA TYR A 3 38.56 11.83 0.06
C TYR A 3 39.50 12.56 1.05
N VAL A 4 39.00 13.53 1.79
CA VAL A 4 39.78 14.30 2.78
C VAL A 4 40.09 13.45 4.00
N MET A 5 39.11 12.67 4.48
CA MET A 5 39.32 11.72 5.58
C MET A 5 40.37 10.66 5.22
N ALA A 6 40.34 10.14 4.00
CA ALA A 6 41.37 9.21 3.51
C ALA A 6 42.77 9.83 3.55
N LYS A 7 42.91 11.10 3.16
CA LYS A 7 44.20 11.83 3.23
C LYS A 7 44.69 12.10 4.65
N VAL A 8 43.77 12.30 5.60
CA VAL A 8 44.14 12.40 7.02
C VAL A 8 44.66 11.06 7.53
N GLY A 9 43.98 9.96 7.20
CA GLY A 9 44.42 8.59 7.53
C GLY A 9 45.79 8.24 6.95
N ASP A 10 46.03 8.55 5.66
CA ASP A 10 47.35 8.36 5.02
C ASP A 10 48.45 9.09 5.80
N ASN A 11 48.21 10.35 6.20
CA ASN A 11 49.17 11.15 6.94
C ASN A 11 49.40 10.66 8.38
N GLN A 12 48.38 10.11 9.04
CA GLN A 12 48.52 9.45 10.33
C GLN A 12 49.41 8.20 10.22
N CYS A 13 49.19 7.35 9.21
CA CYS A 13 50.02 6.17 8.94
C CYS A 13 51.48 6.54 8.63
N LEU A 14 51.70 7.60 7.85
CA LEU A 14 53.03 8.15 7.61
C LEU A 14 53.70 8.61 8.91
N LEU A 15 52.95 9.29 9.79
CA LEU A 15 53.47 9.74 11.08
C LEU A 15 53.84 8.56 12.00
N GLN A 16 53.04 7.49 12.03
CA GLN A 16 53.39 6.25 12.74
C GLN A 16 54.64 5.57 12.16
N SER A 17 54.84 5.64 10.85
CA SER A 17 56.04 5.11 10.21
C SER A 17 57.30 5.90 10.58
N ILE A 18 57.18 7.24 10.70
CA ILE A 18 58.26 8.14 11.12
C ILE A 18 58.66 7.90 12.59
N LYS A 19 57.70 7.51 13.46
CA LYS A 19 57.98 7.15 14.86
C LYS A 19 58.94 5.96 15.00
N ASN A 20 58.92 5.04 14.06
CA ASN A 20 59.79 3.86 14.05
C ASN A 20 61.20 4.14 13.51
N SER A 21 61.50 5.37 13.10
CA SER A 21 62.80 5.74 12.55
C SER A 21 63.84 6.05 13.62
N ALA A 22 65.11 5.72 13.36
CA ALA A 22 66.22 5.92 14.30
C ALA A 22 66.45 7.39 14.72
N ASN A 23 65.99 8.34 13.90
CA ASN A 23 66.15 9.79 14.12
C ASN A 23 64.90 10.44 14.74
N TYR A 24 63.92 9.68 15.22
CA TYR A 24 62.68 10.22 15.78
C TYR A 24 62.92 11.15 16.98
N ASN A 25 63.93 10.86 17.79
CA ASN A 25 64.25 11.61 19.01
C ASN A 25 64.53 13.11 18.78
N SER A 26 64.98 13.52 17.58
CA SER A 26 65.22 14.93 17.27
C SER A 26 63.96 15.69 16.81
N PHE A 27 62.86 15.00 16.50
CA PHE A 27 61.63 15.59 15.97
C PHE A 27 60.38 15.27 16.82
N ILE A 28 60.57 14.69 18.01
CA ILE A 28 59.49 14.21 18.87
C ILE A 28 58.42 15.28 19.15
N ASP A 29 58.83 16.52 19.45
CA ASP A 29 57.92 17.63 19.74
C ASP A 29 57.02 17.98 18.55
N ARG A 30 57.60 18.04 17.34
CA ARG A 30 56.85 18.34 16.12
C ARG A 30 55.93 17.20 15.73
N ALA A 31 56.39 15.96 15.87
CA ALA A 31 55.60 14.78 15.57
C ALA A 31 54.40 14.65 16.54
N SER A 32 54.60 14.92 17.83
CA SER A 32 53.53 14.91 18.83
C SER A 32 52.44 15.96 18.53
N ILE A 33 52.83 17.18 18.17
CA ILE A 33 51.86 18.22 17.77
C ILE A 33 51.01 17.79 16.56
N TRP A 34 51.64 17.22 15.54
CA TRP A 34 50.93 16.77 14.34
C TRP A 34 50.10 15.51 14.59
N GLU A 35 50.53 14.63 15.49
CA GLU A 35 49.74 13.48 15.91
C GLU A 35 48.43 13.91 16.55
N THR A 36 48.49 14.80 17.55
CA THR A 36 47.28 15.33 18.20
C THR A 36 46.40 16.05 17.19
N ARG A 37 46.97 16.93 16.35
CA ARG A 37 46.20 17.68 15.34
C ARG A 37 45.53 16.77 14.32
N LEU A 38 46.21 15.73 13.84
CA LEU A 38 45.64 14.79 12.87
C LEU A 38 44.59 13.89 13.51
N ALA A 39 44.76 13.50 14.78
CA ALA A 39 43.75 12.74 15.54
C ALA A 39 42.48 13.58 15.76
N ASP A 40 42.63 14.82 16.25
CA ASP A 40 41.51 15.75 16.45
C ASP A 40 40.78 16.02 15.14
N LEU A 41 41.54 16.22 14.06
CA LEU A 41 40.96 16.51 12.75
C LEU A 41 40.14 15.35 12.19
N ASP A 42 40.62 14.11 12.34
CA ASP A 42 39.88 12.93 11.91
C ASP A 42 38.55 12.81 12.65
N GLN A 43 38.57 12.99 13.98
CA GLN A 43 37.37 12.99 14.80
C GLN A 43 36.39 14.12 14.41
N HIS A 44 36.89 15.34 14.20
CA HIS A 44 36.08 16.47 13.78
C HIS A 44 35.42 16.22 12.42
N LEU A 45 36.16 15.70 11.44
CA LEU A 45 35.63 15.40 10.10
C LEU A 45 34.58 14.28 10.15
N HIS A 46 34.79 13.27 11.00
CA HIS A 46 33.82 12.20 11.20
C HIS A 46 32.51 12.72 11.79
N ASN A 47 32.58 13.46 12.91
CA ASN A 47 31.41 14.03 13.56
C ASN A 47 30.68 15.01 12.64
N LEU A 48 31.42 15.88 11.91
CA LEU A 48 30.83 16.82 10.97
C LEU A 48 30.11 16.11 9.81
N ASN A 49 30.61 14.97 9.34
CA ASN A 49 29.92 14.17 8.33
C ASN A 49 28.59 13.59 8.84
N LEU A 50 28.59 13.06 10.06
CA LEU A 50 27.38 12.53 10.70
C LEU A 50 26.33 13.63 10.92
N ILE A 51 26.77 14.78 11.43
CA ILE A 51 25.94 15.97 11.64
C ILE A 51 25.35 16.43 10.31
N GLN A 52 26.17 16.58 9.26
CA GLN A 52 25.70 17.01 7.94
C GLN A 52 24.61 16.07 7.40
N ARG A 53 24.81 14.75 7.47
CA ARG A 53 23.82 13.76 7.00
C ARG A 53 22.50 13.88 7.75
N LYS A 54 22.55 13.97 9.08
CA LYS A 54 21.34 14.12 9.92
C LYS A 54 20.65 15.46 9.69
N TRP A 55 21.42 16.55 9.57
CA TRP A 55 20.89 17.89 9.37
C TRP A 55 20.21 18.02 8.00
N VAL A 56 20.80 17.48 6.92
CA VAL A 56 20.18 17.50 5.58
C VAL A 56 18.83 16.78 5.56
N TYR A 57 18.69 15.69 6.32
CA TYR A 57 17.41 14.98 6.44
C TYR A 57 16.38 15.75 7.27
N LEU A 58 16.80 16.35 8.40
CA LEU A 58 15.89 17.00 9.33
C LEU A 58 15.51 18.43 8.91
N GLU A 59 16.34 19.14 8.14
CA GLU A 59 16.11 20.55 7.79
C GLU A 59 14.83 20.78 6.98
N PRO A 60 14.50 20.00 5.94
CA PRO A 60 13.25 20.17 5.22
C PRO A 60 12.02 19.91 6.12
N ILE A 61 12.13 18.95 7.03
CA ILE A 61 11.05 18.47 7.90
C ILE A 61 10.68 19.53 8.95
N PHE A 62 11.67 20.04 9.67
CA PHE A 62 11.47 21.10 10.66
C PHE A 62 11.32 22.47 10.00
N GLY A 63 11.96 22.70 8.85
CA GLY A 63 11.82 23.94 8.06
C GLY A 63 10.38 24.17 7.57
N ALA A 64 9.67 23.10 7.21
CA ALA A 64 8.26 23.16 6.82
C ALA A 64 7.28 23.36 7.99
N GLY A 65 7.75 23.27 9.24
CA GLY A 65 6.91 23.45 10.43
C GLY A 65 6.00 22.26 10.78
N THR A 66 6.26 21.09 10.20
CA THR A 66 5.47 19.86 10.41
C THR A 66 5.46 19.40 11.87
N MET A 67 6.50 19.72 12.64
CA MET A 67 6.61 19.39 14.07
C MET A 67 6.91 20.63 14.93
N SER A 68 5.99 21.01 15.80
CA SER A 68 6.13 22.18 16.68
C SER A 68 6.96 21.92 17.95
N GLN A 69 6.98 20.68 18.46
CA GLN A 69 7.56 20.36 19.77
C GLN A 69 9.08 20.55 19.84
N ASP A 70 9.82 20.12 18.82
CA ASP A 70 11.28 20.22 18.78
C ASP A 70 11.80 21.31 17.84
N GLN A 71 10.92 22.18 17.33
CA GLN A 71 11.29 23.27 16.41
C GLN A 71 12.36 24.20 17.00
N ALA A 72 12.18 24.61 18.26
CA ALA A 72 13.14 25.49 18.95
C ALA A 72 14.48 24.80 19.25
N ARG A 73 14.49 23.46 19.35
CA ARG A 73 15.74 22.69 19.47
C ARG A 73 16.45 22.65 18.12
N PHE A 74 15.73 22.34 17.05
CA PHE A 74 16.30 22.29 15.71
C PHE A 74 16.82 23.65 15.24
N GLN A 75 16.12 24.75 15.51
CA GLN A 75 16.58 26.10 15.14
C GLN A 75 17.92 26.48 15.78
N ARG A 76 18.16 26.07 17.03
CA ARG A 76 19.45 26.29 17.71
C ARG A 76 20.57 25.50 17.04
N VAL A 77 20.30 24.22 16.75
CA VAL A 77 21.23 23.34 16.02
C VAL A 77 21.52 23.88 14.62
N ASP A 78 20.50 24.37 13.91
CA ASP A 78 20.63 24.98 12.59
C ASP A 78 21.53 26.21 12.61
N HIS A 79 21.30 27.12 13.56
CA HIS A 79 22.14 28.30 13.75
C HIS A 79 23.60 27.93 14.01
N ASP A 80 23.86 27.03 14.94
CA ASP A 80 25.20 26.63 15.34
C ASP A 80 25.93 25.86 14.23
N PHE A 81 25.23 25.00 13.50
CA PHE A 81 25.79 24.30 12.35
C PHE A 81 26.12 25.28 11.20
N ARG A 82 25.22 26.22 10.88
CA ARG A 82 25.46 27.24 9.85
C ARG A 82 26.60 28.19 10.24
N TYR A 83 26.77 28.50 11.53
CA TYR A 83 27.91 29.27 12.04
C TYR A 83 29.25 28.56 11.76
N ILE A 84 29.37 27.27 12.07
CA ILE A 84 30.57 26.48 11.77
C ILE A 84 30.81 26.44 10.26
N MET A 85 29.77 26.19 9.46
CA MET A 85 29.89 26.12 8.00
C MET A 85 30.28 27.46 7.37
N ALA A 86 29.87 28.60 7.95
CA ALA A 86 30.30 29.92 7.51
C ALA A 86 31.80 30.17 7.73
N ASP A 87 32.35 29.70 8.85
CA ASP A 87 33.79 29.77 9.12
C ASP A 87 34.60 28.85 8.20
N VAL A 88 34.09 27.64 7.92
CA VAL A 88 34.68 26.72 6.92
C VAL A 88 34.63 27.31 5.51
N SER A 89 33.55 28.02 5.16
CA SER A 89 33.45 28.72 3.88
C SER A 89 34.43 29.88 3.76
N ARG A 90 34.86 30.47 4.88
CA ARG A 90 35.81 31.59 4.90
C ARG A 90 37.26 31.12 4.78
N ASP A 91 37.62 29.99 5.40
CA ASP A 91 38.94 29.36 5.28
C ASP A 91 38.79 27.88 4.92
N SER A 92 38.95 27.57 3.63
CA SER A 92 38.82 26.23 3.07
C SER A 92 39.94 25.26 3.46
N LYS A 93 40.95 25.70 4.21
CA LYS A 93 42.01 24.83 4.71
C LYS A 93 41.47 23.94 5.81
N VAL A 94 41.57 22.62 5.64
CA VAL A 94 41.07 21.63 6.60
C VAL A 94 41.64 21.79 8.02
N VAL A 95 42.90 22.27 8.15
CA VAL A 95 43.56 22.53 9.44
C VAL A 95 42.96 23.74 10.18
N SER A 96 42.21 24.60 9.50
CA SER A 96 41.52 25.75 10.12
C SER A 96 40.48 25.29 11.14
N LEU A 97 39.90 24.10 10.96
CA LEU A 97 38.96 23.48 11.90
C LEU A 97 39.56 23.30 13.29
N CYS A 98 40.85 22.91 13.38
CA CYS A 98 41.54 22.76 14.66
C CYS A 98 41.80 24.10 15.38
N ARG A 99 41.55 25.25 14.73
CA ARG A 99 41.71 26.58 15.33
C ARG A 99 40.43 27.06 16.02
N ILE A 100 39.29 26.45 15.73
CA ILE A 100 38.01 26.79 16.36
C ILE A 100 38.05 26.30 17.81
N SER A 101 37.94 27.22 18.77
CA SER A 101 37.96 26.89 20.19
C SER A 101 36.75 26.04 20.57
N ASN A 102 36.98 24.96 21.32
CA ASN A 102 35.96 24.03 21.81
C ASN A 102 35.12 23.34 20.72
N LEU A 103 35.65 23.22 19.49
CA LEU A 103 34.92 22.59 18.37
C LEU A 103 34.42 21.19 18.72
N HIS A 104 35.22 20.38 19.41
CA HIS A 104 34.84 19.03 19.83
C HIS A 104 33.55 19.02 20.67
N GLN A 105 33.48 19.89 21.70
CA GLN A 105 32.31 20.01 22.56
C GLN A 105 31.07 20.51 21.81
N ILE A 106 31.26 21.44 20.86
CA ILE A 106 30.17 21.95 20.02
C ILE A 106 29.64 20.83 19.11
N LEU A 107 30.52 20.09 18.43
CA LEU A 107 30.12 18.98 17.56
C LEU A 107 29.41 17.87 18.32
N ASP A 108 29.90 17.50 19.51
CA ASP A 108 29.25 16.49 20.35
C ASP A 108 27.87 16.95 20.82
N THR A 109 27.74 18.22 21.23
CA THR A 109 26.45 18.81 21.60
C THR A 109 25.48 18.82 20.41
N LEU A 110 25.95 19.22 19.23
CA LEU A 110 25.14 19.21 18.00
C LEU A 110 24.67 17.80 17.65
N LEU A 111 25.55 16.81 17.75
CA LEU A 111 25.24 15.42 17.45
C LEU A 111 24.23 14.82 18.44
N ASP A 112 24.35 15.11 19.74
CA ASP A 112 23.36 14.72 20.76
C ASP A 112 22.00 15.39 20.49
N GLN A 113 21.97 16.70 20.22
CA GLN A 113 20.71 17.40 19.94
C GLN A 113 20.04 16.91 18.66
N LEU A 114 20.80 16.68 17.57
CA LEU A 114 20.28 16.09 16.34
C LEU A 114 19.75 14.67 16.56
N SER A 115 20.43 13.86 17.37
CA SER A 115 19.99 12.50 17.69
C SER A 115 18.69 12.51 18.50
N ARG A 116 18.51 13.47 19.41
CA ARG A 116 17.24 13.69 20.12
C ARG A 116 16.12 14.13 19.19
N CYS A 117 16.37 15.08 18.29
CA CYS A 117 15.39 15.49 17.28
C CYS A 117 14.96 14.29 16.42
N GLN A 118 15.92 13.50 15.95
CA GLN A 118 15.63 12.33 15.12
C GLN A 118 14.83 11.27 15.88
N LYS A 119 15.17 11.02 17.15
CA LYS A 119 14.41 10.08 17.98
C LYS A 119 12.96 10.54 18.15
N SER A 120 12.75 11.80 18.49
CA SER A 120 11.42 12.40 18.64
C SER A 120 10.59 12.29 17.35
N LEU A 121 11.21 12.56 16.20
CA LEU A 121 10.60 12.38 14.89
C LEU A 121 10.20 10.91 14.64
N ASN A 122 11.10 9.96 14.91
CA ASN A 122 10.80 8.54 14.72
C ASN A 122 9.68 8.06 15.63
N ASP A 123 9.69 8.47 16.90
CA ASP A 123 8.64 8.13 17.87
C ASP A 123 7.28 8.70 17.41
N PHE A 124 7.26 9.93 16.87
CA PHE A 124 6.06 10.53 16.28
C PHE A 124 5.56 9.79 15.03
N LEU A 125 6.45 9.44 14.10
CA LEU A 125 6.07 8.69 12.90
C LEU A 125 5.53 7.29 13.25
N GLU A 126 6.12 6.65 14.25
CA GLU A 126 5.68 5.34 14.74
C GLU A 126 4.32 5.40 15.44
N GLU A 127 4.05 6.46 16.20
CA GLU A 127 2.72 6.73 16.76
C GLU A 127 1.68 6.85 15.66
N LYS A 128 1.99 7.59 14.58
CA LYS A 128 1.09 7.75 13.42
C LYS A 128 0.91 6.44 12.66
N ARG A 129 1.96 5.66 12.45
CA ARG A 129 1.89 4.32 11.83
C ARG A 129 1.07 3.34 12.64
N SER A 130 1.19 3.39 13.96
CA SER A 130 0.39 2.56 14.87
C SER A 130 -1.08 2.95 14.85
N ALA A 131 -1.40 4.24 14.72
CA ALA A 131 -2.77 4.73 14.60
C ALA A 131 -3.45 4.32 13.29
N PHE A 132 -2.70 4.28 12.18
CA PHE A 132 -3.18 3.79 10.89
C PHE A 132 -2.14 2.88 10.21
N PRO A 133 -2.28 1.54 10.34
CA PRO A 133 -1.27 0.57 9.89
C PRO A 133 -0.91 0.64 8.40
N ARG A 134 -1.74 1.24 7.53
CA ARG A 134 -1.36 1.38 6.11
C ARG A 134 -0.19 2.35 5.90
N PHE A 135 0.11 3.22 6.87
CA PHE A 135 1.30 4.06 6.81
C PHE A 135 2.62 3.29 6.90
N TYR A 136 2.63 2.01 7.30
CA TYR A 136 3.83 1.17 7.19
C TYR A 136 4.26 0.91 5.74
N PHE A 137 3.35 1.07 4.77
CA PHE A 137 3.66 0.95 3.34
C PHE A 137 4.21 2.25 2.72
N LEU A 138 4.25 3.34 3.50
CA LEU A 138 4.81 4.62 3.07
C LEU A 138 6.21 4.85 3.64
N GLY A 139 7.08 5.41 2.81
CA GLY A 139 8.36 5.97 3.27
C GLY A 139 8.13 7.21 4.14
N ASP A 140 9.14 7.57 4.94
CA ASP A 140 9.05 8.69 5.88
C ASP A 140 8.74 10.02 5.17
N GLU A 141 9.31 10.25 3.98
CA GLU A 141 9.07 11.45 3.16
C GLU A 141 7.59 11.59 2.76
N ASP A 142 6.99 10.52 2.21
CA ASP A 142 5.59 10.49 1.81
C ASP A 142 4.66 10.70 3.02
N LEU A 143 4.98 10.06 4.15
CA LEU A 143 4.19 10.17 5.37
C LEU A 143 4.26 11.60 5.93
N LEU A 144 5.43 12.23 5.90
CA LEU A 144 5.61 13.62 6.36
C LEU A 144 4.92 14.62 5.44
N GLU A 145 4.88 14.38 4.13
CA GLU A 145 4.12 15.21 3.19
C GLU A 145 2.62 15.17 3.51
N ILE A 146 2.07 13.98 3.76
CA ILE A 146 0.66 13.79 4.16
C ILE A 146 0.36 14.51 5.48
N LEU A 147 1.24 14.39 6.48
CA LEU A 147 1.03 14.99 7.80
C LEU A 147 1.21 16.52 7.78
N GLY A 148 2.21 17.02 7.04
CA GLY A 148 2.51 18.44 6.93
C GLY A 148 1.49 19.23 6.10
N GLN A 149 0.84 18.59 5.12
CA GLN A 149 -0.19 19.19 4.28
C GLN A 149 -1.60 18.68 4.62
N SER A 150 -1.83 18.29 5.88
CA SER A 150 -3.12 17.77 6.38
C SER A 150 -4.33 18.66 6.08
N THR A 151 -4.14 19.96 5.91
CA THR A 151 -5.18 20.94 5.57
C THR A 151 -5.54 21.00 4.07
N LYS A 152 -4.79 20.30 3.20
CA LYS A 152 -4.99 20.29 1.75
C LYS A 152 -5.34 18.89 1.25
N PRO A 153 -6.62 18.51 1.23
CA PRO A 153 -7.07 17.15 0.87
C PRO A 153 -6.59 16.67 -0.50
N ARG A 154 -6.43 17.59 -1.46
CA ARG A 154 -5.94 17.30 -2.81
C ARG A 154 -4.50 16.76 -2.85
N VAL A 155 -3.67 17.14 -1.88
CA VAL A 155 -2.29 16.64 -1.77
C VAL A 155 -2.34 15.20 -1.29
N ILE A 156 -3.15 14.93 -0.26
CA ILE A 156 -3.33 13.57 0.28
C ILE A 156 -3.85 12.61 -0.80
N GLN A 157 -4.70 13.08 -1.71
CA GLN A 157 -5.20 12.33 -2.86
C GLN A 157 -4.07 11.73 -3.73
N ALA A 158 -2.94 12.43 -3.90
CA ALA A 158 -1.80 11.94 -4.67
C ALA A 158 -1.12 10.71 -4.04
N HIS A 159 -1.24 10.56 -2.72
CA HIS A 159 -0.70 9.43 -1.97
C HIS A 159 -1.74 8.32 -1.71
N LEU A 160 -3.04 8.56 -1.91
CA LEU A 160 -4.08 7.55 -1.70
C LEU A 160 -3.85 6.28 -2.53
N LYS A 161 -3.37 6.42 -3.77
CA LYS A 161 -2.99 5.28 -4.64
C LYS A 161 -1.89 4.38 -4.06
N LYS A 162 -1.06 4.91 -3.15
CA LYS A 162 -0.02 4.14 -2.45
C LYS A 162 -0.58 3.44 -1.21
N LEU A 163 -1.64 3.98 -0.62
CA LEU A 163 -2.27 3.47 0.60
C LEU A 163 -3.37 2.44 0.34
N PHE A 164 -4.09 2.61 -0.78
CA PHE A 164 -5.21 1.77 -1.18
C PHE A 164 -4.96 1.22 -2.58
N VAL A 165 -5.20 -0.07 -2.76
CA VAL A 165 -4.95 -0.74 -4.04
C VAL A 165 -5.95 -0.28 -5.11
N GLY A 166 -7.25 -0.20 -4.76
CA GLY A 166 -8.31 0.15 -5.73
C GLY A 166 -8.73 1.62 -5.76
N ILE A 167 -8.27 2.46 -4.82
CA ILE A 167 -8.64 3.88 -4.78
C ILE A 167 -7.53 4.70 -5.46
N HIS A 168 -7.82 5.22 -6.64
CA HIS A 168 -6.94 6.16 -7.33
C HIS A 168 -7.19 7.60 -6.84
N SER A 169 -8.45 7.97 -6.69
CA SER A 169 -8.85 9.29 -6.24
C SER A 169 -10.17 9.26 -5.47
N VAL A 170 -10.45 10.33 -4.71
CA VAL A 170 -11.72 10.54 -4.01
C VAL A 170 -12.43 11.78 -4.54
N THR A 171 -13.76 11.79 -4.47
CA THR A 171 -14.60 12.94 -4.80
C THR A 171 -14.94 13.68 -3.52
N PHE A 172 -14.68 14.98 -3.51
CA PHE A 172 -15.05 15.86 -2.41
C PHE A 172 -16.42 16.50 -2.66
N ASP A 173 -17.11 16.87 -1.59
CA ASP A 173 -18.27 17.73 -1.67
C ASP A 173 -17.89 19.17 -2.09
N PRO A 174 -18.86 20.03 -2.50
CA PRO A 174 -18.56 21.39 -2.93
C PRO A 174 -17.86 22.26 -1.88
N SER A 175 -17.97 21.91 -0.59
CA SER A 175 -17.31 22.63 0.50
C SER A 175 -15.92 22.07 0.85
N GLU A 176 -15.47 21.01 0.18
CA GLU A 176 -14.23 20.27 0.46
C GLU A 176 -14.08 19.89 1.95
N GLN A 177 -15.19 19.55 2.60
CA GLN A 177 -15.24 19.10 4.00
C GLN A 177 -15.49 17.59 4.12
N HIS A 178 -16.06 16.98 3.08
CA HIS A 178 -16.43 15.56 3.12
C HIS A 178 -16.01 14.83 1.85
N VAL A 179 -15.64 13.56 2.01
CA VAL A 179 -15.50 12.62 0.92
C VAL A 179 -16.85 11.97 0.63
N THR A 180 -17.29 12.05 -0.63
CA THR A 180 -18.61 11.57 -1.07
C THR A 180 -18.53 10.30 -1.91
N ALA A 181 -17.42 10.07 -2.62
CA ALA A 181 -17.23 8.91 -3.46
C ALA A 181 -15.74 8.52 -3.55
N ILE A 182 -15.48 7.25 -3.85
CA ILE A 182 -14.16 6.74 -4.22
C ILE A 182 -14.14 6.46 -5.72
N ARG A 183 -12.97 6.62 -6.35
CA ARG A 183 -12.78 6.44 -7.79
C ARG A 183 -11.59 5.55 -8.09
N SER A 184 -11.77 4.59 -9.00
CA SER A 184 -10.68 3.73 -9.48
C SER A 184 -9.81 4.41 -10.53
N LEU A 185 -8.72 3.75 -10.91
CA LEU A 185 -7.84 4.18 -12.00
C LEU A 185 -8.59 4.24 -13.34
N GLU A 186 -9.49 3.30 -13.57
CA GLU A 186 -10.29 3.17 -14.79
C GLU A 186 -11.43 4.17 -14.86
N ARG A 187 -11.64 4.95 -13.80
CA ARG A 187 -12.67 5.99 -13.60
C ARG A 187 -14.00 5.50 -13.01
N GLU A 188 -14.13 4.21 -12.67
CA GLU A 188 -15.27 3.71 -11.92
C GLU A 188 -15.46 4.49 -10.61
N THR A 189 -16.66 5.04 -10.42
CA THR A 189 -16.97 5.86 -9.25
C THR A 189 -17.98 5.12 -8.36
N VAL A 190 -17.64 4.96 -7.08
CA VAL A 190 -18.49 4.32 -6.07
C VAL A 190 -18.90 5.38 -5.04
N PRO A 191 -20.19 5.78 -4.99
CA PRO A 191 -20.68 6.70 -3.98
C PRO A 191 -20.68 6.01 -2.61
N LEU A 192 -20.17 6.71 -1.59
CA LEU A 192 -20.22 6.24 -0.21
C LEU A 192 -21.65 6.42 0.34
N LYS A 193 -22.12 5.44 1.14
CA LYS A 193 -23.43 5.52 1.78
C LYS A 193 -23.46 6.60 2.86
N GLN A 194 -22.36 6.76 3.58
CA GLN A 194 -22.14 7.87 4.51
C GLN A 194 -20.95 8.72 4.05
N HIS A 195 -21.10 10.03 4.15
CA HIS A 195 -20.02 10.96 3.85
C HIS A 195 -18.96 10.92 4.95
N VAL A 196 -17.69 10.90 4.56
CA VAL A 196 -16.56 10.86 5.50
C VAL A 196 -16.06 12.28 5.72
N GLU A 197 -16.14 12.77 6.94
CA GLU A 197 -15.68 14.11 7.33
C GLU A 197 -14.14 14.20 7.32
N LEU A 198 -13.61 15.28 6.77
CA LEU A 198 -12.18 15.57 6.74
C LEU A 198 -11.76 16.23 8.05
N THR A 199 -11.03 15.48 8.87
CA THR A 199 -10.49 15.94 10.15
C THR A 199 -9.06 16.46 10.00
N ALA A 200 -8.63 17.34 10.92
CA ALA A 200 -7.25 17.83 10.97
C ALA A 200 -6.21 16.70 11.17
N LYS A 201 -6.60 15.63 11.86
CA LYS A 201 -5.80 14.41 11.98
C LYS A 201 -6.10 13.50 10.80
N VAL A 202 -5.09 13.24 9.99
CA VAL A 202 -5.24 12.51 8.72
C VAL A 202 -5.56 11.04 8.94
N GLU A 203 -4.96 10.44 9.97
CA GLU A 203 -5.18 9.05 10.35
C GLU A 203 -6.63 8.75 10.74
N GLU A 204 -7.35 9.71 11.32
CA GLU A 204 -8.73 9.51 11.81
C GLU A 204 -9.70 9.40 10.64
N TRP A 205 -9.65 10.34 9.69
CA TRP A 205 -10.54 10.30 8.52
C TRP A 205 -10.14 9.22 7.51
N LEU A 206 -8.84 8.87 7.37
CA LEU A 206 -8.43 7.73 6.55
C LEU A 206 -8.93 6.39 7.13
N CYS A 207 -8.88 6.23 8.46
CA CYS A 207 -9.50 5.09 9.13
C CYS A 207 -11.03 5.05 8.90
N ALA A 208 -11.69 6.22 8.96
CA ALA A 208 -13.12 6.32 8.68
C ALA A 208 -13.44 5.96 7.22
N LEU A 209 -12.63 6.44 6.26
CA LEU A 209 -12.75 6.11 4.84
C LEU A 209 -12.62 4.60 4.60
N GLU A 210 -11.65 3.94 5.22
CA GLU A 210 -11.49 2.49 5.10
C GLU A 210 -12.72 1.72 5.63
N LYS A 211 -13.22 2.11 6.80
CA LYS A 211 -14.40 1.48 7.41
C LYS A 211 -15.65 1.72 6.56
N GLU A 212 -15.83 2.94 6.06
CA GLU A 212 -17.00 3.31 5.28
C GLU A 212 -16.97 2.70 3.87
N MET A 213 -15.80 2.59 3.24
CA MET A 213 -15.61 1.83 2.01
C MET A 213 -16.09 0.38 2.17
N LYS A 214 -15.63 -0.31 3.22
CA LYS A 214 -16.02 -1.70 3.51
C LYS A 214 -17.52 -1.82 3.80
N SER A 215 -18.06 -0.90 4.60
CA SER A 215 -19.49 -0.82 4.95
C SER A 215 -20.36 -0.61 3.71
N THR A 216 -19.98 0.36 2.86
CA THR A 216 -20.66 0.69 1.61
C THR A 216 -20.69 -0.52 0.67
N LEU A 217 -19.54 -1.17 0.41
CA LEU A 217 -19.49 -2.35 -0.47
C LEU A 217 -20.32 -3.52 0.06
N ARG A 218 -20.34 -3.73 1.39
CA ARG A 218 -21.19 -4.73 2.02
C ARG A 218 -22.68 -4.44 1.80
N GLN A 219 -23.10 -3.20 2.01
CA GLN A 219 -24.49 -2.78 1.80
C GLN A 219 -24.89 -2.89 0.33
N LEU A 220 -24.03 -2.46 -0.60
CA LEU A 220 -24.25 -2.56 -2.03
C LEU A 220 -24.40 -4.02 -2.49
N LEU A 221 -23.65 -4.96 -1.90
CA LEU A 221 -23.81 -6.39 -2.19
C LEU A 221 -25.21 -6.89 -1.76
N VAL A 222 -25.65 -6.56 -0.55
CA VAL A 222 -26.96 -6.98 -0.05
C VAL A 222 -28.08 -6.39 -0.91
N GLU A 223 -27.97 -5.12 -1.28
CA GLU A 223 -28.90 -4.45 -2.19
C GLU A 223 -28.92 -5.13 -3.57
N CYS A 224 -27.75 -5.42 -4.15
CA CYS A 224 -27.63 -6.06 -5.46
C CYS A 224 -28.26 -7.47 -5.47
N VAL A 225 -27.98 -8.29 -4.46
CA VAL A 225 -28.56 -9.64 -4.35
C VAL A 225 -30.07 -9.57 -4.17
N SER A 226 -30.57 -8.67 -3.32
CA SER A 226 -32.01 -8.47 -3.12
C SER A 226 -32.71 -8.00 -4.40
N ASP A 227 -32.11 -7.07 -5.14
CA ASP A 227 -32.67 -6.55 -6.40
C ASP A 227 -32.84 -7.68 -7.43
N VAL A 228 -31.83 -8.55 -7.58
CA VAL A 228 -31.89 -9.70 -8.50
C VAL A 228 -32.96 -10.71 -8.06
N GLU A 229 -33.08 -10.99 -6.76
CA GLU A 229 -34.10 -11.90 -6.24
C GLU A 229 -35.54 -11.40 -6.45
N GLN A 230 -35.76 -10.09 -6.28
CA GLN A 230 -37.08 -9.48 -6.44
C GLN A 230 -37.49 -9.32 -7.90
N THR A 231 -36.59 -8.79 -8.74
CA THR A 231 -36.87 -8.53 -10.16
C THR A 231 -36.77 -9.76 -11.03
N LYS A 232 -36.14 -10.84 -10.52
CA LYS A 232 -35.77 -12.05 -11.27
C LYS A 232 -34.99 -11.74 -12.56
N SER A 233 -34.27 -10.61 -12.56
CA SER A 233 -33.50 -10.10 -13.68
C SER A 233 -32.00 -10.10 -13.33
N GLU A 234 -31.14 -9.94 -14.33
CA GLU A 234 -29.68 -9.84 -14.13
C GLU A 234 -29.31 -8.56 -13.36
N PRO A 235 -28.17 -8.56 -12.62
CA PRO A 235 -27.74 -7.39 -11.87
C PRO A 235 -27.37 -6.24 -12.83
N ASP A 236 -27.88 -5.04 -12.54
CA ASP A 236 -27.72 -3.85 -13.38
C ASP A 236 -26.27 -3.31 -13.32
N PRO A 237 -25.51 -3.37 -14.43
CA PRO A 237 -24.12 -2.90 -14.47
C PRO A 237 -23.97 -1.39 -14.34
N LEU A 238 -25.02 -0.63 -14.58
CA LEU A 238 -25.03 0.84 -14.43
C LEU A 238 -25.19 1.25 -12.97
N LYS A 239 -25.87 0.43 -12.17
CA LYS A 239 -26.19 0.74 -10.76
C LYS A 239 -25.08 0.35 -9.79
N PHE A 240 -24.39 -0.77 -10.03
CA PHE A 240 -23.42 -1.33 -9.09
C PHE A 240 -21.99 -1.34 -9.64
N PRO A 241 -20.97 -1.29 -8.77
CA PRO A 241 -19.58 -1.44 -9.21
C PRO A 241 -19.26 -2.89 -9.59
N SER A 242 -18.26 -3.06 -10.46
CA SER A 242 -17.83 -4.36 -11.01
C SER A 242 -17.58 -5.42 -9.94
N GLN A 243 -16.89 -5.03 -8.87
CA GLN A 243 -16.58 -5.92 -7.75
C GLN A 243 -17.85 -6.47 -7.09
N VAL A 244 -18.88 -5.63 -6.91
CA VAL A 244 -20.16 -6.04 -6.32
C VAL A 244 -20.95 -6.92 -7.29
N LEU A 245 -20.98 -6.57 -8.58
CA LEU A 245 -21.64 -7.36 -9.62
C LEU A 245 -21.08 -8.79 -9.68
N CYS A 246 -19.75 -8.92 -9.75
CA CYS A 246 -19.09 -10.22 -9.82
C CYS A 246 -19.31 -11.06 -8.55
N LEU A 247 -19.25 -10.42 -7.37
CA LEU A 247 -19.50 -11.10 -6.10
C LEU A 247 -20.96 -11.54 -5.95
N CYS A 248 -21.91 -10.69 -6.38
CA CYS A 248 -23.34 -11.02 -6.42
C CYS A 248 -23.58 -12.25 -7.31
N GLU A 249 -23.08 -12.24 -8.54
CA GLU A 249 -23.18 -13.38 -9.47
C GLU A 249 -22.55 -14.65 -8.89
N SER A 250 -21.40 -14.55 -8.23
CA SER A 250 -20.74 -15.71 -7.61
C SER A 250 -21.56 -16.31 -6.46
N VAL A 251 -22.21 -15.47 -5.65
CA VAL A 251 -23.12 -15.91 -4.56
C VAL A 251 -24.36 -16.58 -5.15
N LEU A 252 -24.99 -15.94 -6.14
CA LEU A 252 -26.18 -16.47 -6.80
C LEU A 252 -25.88 -17.77 -7.55
N PHE A 253 -24.73 -17.86 -8.21
CA PHE A 253 -24.27 -19.08 -8.87
C PHE A 253 -24.10 -20.23 -7.88
N THR A 254 -23.43 -19.98 -6.74
CA THR A 254 -23.24 -20.98 -5.69
C THR A 254 -24.59 -21.54 -5.23
N ARG A 255 -25.57 -20.66 -4.95
CA ARG A 255 -26.91 -21.06 -4.54
C ARG A 255 -27.65 -21.86 -5.63
N ARG A 256 -27.70 -21.33 -6.85
CA ARG A 256 -28.36 -21.99 -8.00
C ARG A 256 -27.74 -23.36 -8.29
N CYS A 257 -26.43 -23.51 -8.12
CA CYS A 257 -25.73 -24.76 -8.33
C CYS A 257 -26.09 -25.80 -7.25
N GLU A 258 -26.10 -25.42 -5.97
CA GLU A 258 -26.49 -26.31 -4.87
C GLU A 258 -27.95 -26.76 -4.96
N GLU A 259 -28.86 -25.86 -5.35
CA GLU A 259 -30.25 -26.18 -5.66
C GLU A 259 -30.35 -27.14 -6.85
N ALA A 260 -29.58 -26.92 -7.92
CA ALA A 260 -29.58 -27.77 -9.09
C ALA A 260 -28.98 -29.17 -8.83
N ILE A 261 -27.97 -29.29 -7.96
CA ILE A 261 -27.44 -30.58 -7.51
C ILE A 261 -28.53 -31.34 -6.73
N THR A 262 -29.20 -30.66 -5.81
CA THR A 262 -30.24 -31.27 -4.95
C THR A 262 -31.47 -31.70 -5.75
N ASN A 263 -31.88 -30.90 -6.73
CA ASN A 263 -33.04 -31.16 -7.59
C ASN A 263 -32.70 -31.98 -8.84
N ASN A 264 -31.44 -32.41 -9.01
CA ASN A 264 -30.95 -33.12 -10.20
C ASN A 264 -31.25 -32.39 -11.52
N SER A 265 -31.12 -31.06 -11.52
CA SER A 265 -31.45 -30.15 -12.63
C SER A 265 -30.23 -29.40 -13.18
N LEU A 266 -29.01 -29.92 -12.96
CA LEU A 266 -27.76 -29.34 -13.46
C LEU A 266 -27.76 -29.09 -14.99
N GLN A 267 -28.39 -29.98 -15.76
CA GLN A 267 -28.50 -29.82 -17.21
C GLN A 267 -29.38 -28.62 -17.59
N HIS A 268 -30.46 -28.39 -16.83
CA HIS A 268 -31.29 -27.20 -17.00
C HIS A 268 -30.50 -25.94 -16.65
N LEU A 269 -29.78 -25.93 -15.54
CA LEU A 269 -28.91 -24.79 -15.16
C LEU A 269 -27.89 -24.47 -16.25
N LEU A 270 -27.21 -25.48 -16.81
CA LEU A 270 -26.28 -25.28 -17.92
C LEU A 270 -26.97 -24.68 -19.16
N SER A 271 -28.17 -25.16 -19.49
CA SER A 271 -28.93 -24.61 -20.63
C SER A 271 -29.33 -23.15 -20.38
N THR A 272 -29.73 -22.79 -19.17
CA THR A 272 -30.03 -21.41 -18.79
C THR A 272 -28.80 -20.52 -18.92
N LEU A 273 -27.64 -20.95 -18.41
CA LEU A 273 -26.38 -20.21 -18.55
C LEU A 273 -25.96 -20.05 -20.02
N LYS A 274 -26.17 -21.07 -20.86
CA LYS A 274 -25.90 -21.00 -22.31
C LYS A 274 -26.86 -20.07 -23.06
N VAL A 275 -28.11 -19.97 -22.62
CA VAL A 275 -29.11 -19.07 -23.22
C VAL A 275 -28.86 -17.61 -22.82
N LEU A 276 -28.42 -17.36 -21.58
CA LEU A 276 -28.04 -16.02 -21.11
C LEU A 276 -26.82 -15.49 -21.89
N TYR A 277 -25.97 -16.36 -22.42
CA TYR A 277 -24.81 -15.99 -23.24
C TYR A 277 -24.79 -16.79 -24.57
N PRO A 278 -25.69 -16.46 -25.53
CA PRO A 278 -25.95 -17.30 -26.70
C PRO A 278 -24.79 -17.43 -27.69
N ASN A 279 -23.77 -16.57 -27.60
CA ASN A 279 -22.72 -16.47 -28.60
C ASN A 279 -21.37 -16.93 -28.06
N GLN A 280 -21.03 -18.21 -28.30
CA GLN A 280 -19.61 -18.62 -28.39
C GLN A 280 -18.81 -17.73 -29.36
N HIS A 281 -19.48 -17.04 -30.30
CA HIS A 281 -18.88 -16.07 -31.21
C HIS A 281 -18.46 -14.77 -30.52
N LEU A 282 -19.17 -14.28 -29.50
CA LEU A 282 -18.77 -13.08 -28.73
C LEU A 282 -17.52 -13.38 -27.89
N LEU A 283 -17.37 -14.63 -27.43
CA LEU A 283 -16.16 -15.11 -26.75
C LEU A 283 -14.94 -15.15 -27.68
N VAL A 284 -15.12 -15.54 -28.95
CA VAL A 284 -14.05 -15.52 -29.96
C VAL A 284 -13.71 -14.08 -30.36
N THR A 285 -14.72 -13.23 -30.55
CA THR A 285 -14.52 -11.81 -30.88
C THR A 285 -13.87 -11.04 -29.73
N LEU A 286 -14.27 -11.29 -28.47
CA LEU A 286 -13.63 -10.69 -27.30
C LEU A 286 -12.23 -11.23 -27.05
N LYS A 287 -11.95 -12.52 -27.32
CA LYS A 287 -10.58 -13.06 -27.29
C LYS A 287 -9.69 -12.43 -28.36
N GLN A 288 -10.19 -12.28 -29.60
CA GLN A 288 -9.48 -11.62 -30.69
C GLN A 288 -9.28 -10.11 -30.44
N GLN A 289 -10.25 -9.45 -29.81
CA GLN A 289 -10.10 -8.06 -29.36
C GLN A 289 -9.14 -7.93 -28.19
N LEU A 290 -9.14 -8.87 -27.23
CA LEU A 290 -8.15 -8.95 -26.14
C LEU A 290 -6.72 -9.05 -26.70
N GLU A 291 -6.48 -9.90 -27.70
CA GLU A 291 -5.17 -9.99 -28.36
C GLU A 291 -4.78 -8.69 -29.08
N ALA A 292 -5.74 -7.98 -29.69
CA ALA A 292 -5.51 -6.69 -30.36
C ALA A 292 -5.25 -5.51 -29.40
N TYR A 293 -5.86 -5.50 -28.21
CA TYR A 293 -5.66 -4.46 -27.20
C TYR A 293 -4.44 -4.70 -26.30
N THR A 294 -4.01 -5.95 -26.14
CA THR A 294 -2.74 -6.25 -25.42
C THR A 294 -1.51 -5.74 -26.18
N SER A 295 -1.64 -5.48 -27.50
CA SER A 295 -0.61 -4.84 -28.32
C SER A 295 -0.67 -3.31 -28.37
N LEU A 296 -1.65 -2.68 -27.72
CA LEU A 296 -1.80 -1.23 -27.66
C LEU A 296 -1.73 -0.78 -26.20
N GLU A 297 -0.52 -0.71 -25.66
CA GLU A 297 -0.20 0.23 -24.57
C GLU A 297 -0.50 1.65 -25.08
N VAL A 298 -1.75 2.10 -24.94
CA VAL A 298 -2.12 3.47 -25.31
C VAL A 298 -1.64 4.41 -24.22
N GLU A 299 -0.70 5.26 -24.61
CA GLU A 299 -0.17 6.38 -23.84
C GLU A 299 -1.28 7.23 -23.21
N TRP A 300 -1.08 7.53 -21.94
CA TRP A 300 -1.90 8.41 -21.12
C TRP A 300 -1.94 9.82 -21.73
N THR A 301 -3.08 10.19 -22.30
CA THR A 301 -3.37 11.60 -22.58
C THR A 301 -4.62 12.00 -21.81
N ASP A 302 -4.42 12.87 -20.82
CA ASP A 302 -5.48 13.58 -20.12
C ASP A 302 -6.21 14.51 -21.11
N THR A 303 -7.20 13.98 -21.82
CA THR A 303 -8.22 14.80 -22.48
C THR A 303 -9.52 14.76 -21.66
N PRO A 304 -10.04 15.93 -21.26
CA PRO A 304 -11.29 16.03 -20.51
C PRO A 304 -12.47 15.94 -21.49
N GLY A 305 -12.92 14.73 -21.75
CA GLY A 305 -14.22 14.44 -22.35
C GLY A 305 -14.97 13.46 -21.45
N ASP A 306 -15.91 13.96 -20.65
CA ASP A 306 -16.63 13.17 -19.63
C ASP A 306 -17.48 12.02 -20.23
N THR A 307 -17.73 12.02 -21.54
CA THR A 307 -18.58 11.03 -22.22
C THR A 307 -17.87 9.74 -22.66
N GLU A 308 -16.55 9.73 -22.80
CA GLU A 308 -15.80 8.51 -23.20
C GLU A 308 -15.45 7.60 -22.00
N GLY A 309 -15.47 8.14 -20.77
CA GLY A 309 -15.16 7.41 -19.54
C GLY A 309 -16.22 6.36 -19.17
N ASP A 310 -17.50 6.75 -19.16
CA ASP A 310 -18.61 5.88 -18.74
C ASP A 310 -18.77 4.64 -19.63
N SER A 311 -18.49 4.79 -20.93
CA SER A 311 -18.58 3.69 -21.90
C SER A 311 -17.48 2.64 -21.66
N ARG A 312 -16.27 3.08 -21.29
CA ARG A 312 -15.13 2.19 -21.01
C ARG A 312 -15.31 1.45 -19.68
N ASP A 313 -15.82 2.13 -18.66
CA ASP A 313 -16.13 1.50 -17.37
C ASP A 313 -17.15 0.38 -17.51
N LEU A 314 -18.23 0.62 -18.27
CA LEU A 314 -19.24 -0.38 -18.55
C LEU A 314 -18.67 -1.58 -19.32
N GLU A 315 -17.82 -1.32 -20.33
CA GLU A 315 -17.17 -2.38 -21.09
C GLU A 315 -16.29 -3.27 -20.20
N LEU A 316 -15.53 -2.68 -19.27
CA LEU A 316 -14.69 -3.43 -18.34
C LEU A 316 -15.52 -4.26 -17.34
N LYS A 317 -16.63 -3.70 -16.82
CA LYS A 317 -17.59 -4.43 -15.98
C LYS A 317 -18.14 -5.67 -16.70
N LEU A 318 -18.61 -5.49 -17.93
CA LEU A 318 -19.18 -6.59 -18.73
C LEU A 318 -18.13 -7.67 -19.05
N LYS A 319 -16.89 -7.27 -19.38
CA LYS A 319 -15.79 -8.22 -19.59
C LYS A 319 -15.49 -9.04 -18.34
N ALA A 320 -15.47 -8.41 -17.17
CA ALA A 320 -15.21 -9.09 -15.89
C ALA A 320 -16.32 -10.10 -15.55
N MET A 321 -17.59 -9.70 -15.71
CA MET A 321 -18.74 -10.59 -15.48
C MET A 321 -18.75 -11.76 -16.47
N LEU A 322 -18.45 -11.51 -17.74
CA LEU A 322 -18.40 -12.55 -18.76
C LEU A 322 -17.36 -13.62 -18.43
N LEU A 323 -16.18 -13.22 -17.96
CA LEU A 323 -15.13 -14.16 -17.59
C LEU A 323 -15.58 -15.11 -16.47
N ASP A 324 -16.25 -14.58 -15.44
CA ASP A 324 -16.82 -15.37 -14.34
C ASP A 324 -17.88 -16.34 -14.87
N THR A 325 -18.77 -15.89 -15.77
CA THR A 325 -19.80 -16.76 -16.35
C THR A 325 -19.19 -17.91 -17.15
N ILE A 326 -18.15 -17.68 -17.96
CA ILE A 326 -17.45 -18.76 -18.68
C ILE A 326 -16.91 -19.79 -17.69
N HIS A 327 -16.31 -19.33 -16.59
CA HIS A 327 -15.82 -20.22 -15.54
C HIS A 327 -16.97 -21.01 -14.91
N HIS A 328 -18.08 -20.36 -14.53
CA HIS A 328 -19.28 -20.99 -13.98
C HIS A 328 -19.85 -22.07 -14.91
N MET A 329 -19.93 -21.81 -16.22
CA MET A 329 -20.36 -22.79 -17.22
C MET A 329 -19.43 -24.01 -17.23
N SER A 330 -18.12 -23.78 -17.22
CA SER A 330 -17.13 -24.85 -17.16
C SER A 330 -17.32 -25.70 -15.90
N VAL A 331 -17.53 -25.06 -14.73
CA VAL A 331 -17.78 -25.78 -13.47
C VAL A 331 -19.01 -26.69 -13.60
N VAL A 332 -20.14 -26.19 -14.12
CA VAL A 332 -21.35 -27.00 -14.29
C VAL A 332 -21.13 -28.17 -15.25
N GLU A 333 -20.41 -27.97 -16.35
CA GLU A 333 -20.05 -29.05 -17.30
C GLU A 333 -19.23 -30.15 -16.62
N HIS A 334 -18.26 -29.77 -15.77
CA HIS A 334 -17.48 -30.74 -14.99
C HIS A 334 -18.34 -31.50 -13.97
N LEU A 335 -19.27 -30.82 -13.29
CA LEU A 335 -20.18 -31.45 -12.33
C LEU A 335 -21.12 -32.46 -13.00
N LEU A 336 -21.61 -32.13 -14.21
CA LEU A 336 -22.41 -33.03 -15.04
C LEU A 336 -21.61 -34.24 -15.50
N ALA A 337 -20.39 -34.04 -16.00
CA ALA A 337 -19.51 -35.13 -16.41
C ALA A 337 -19.19 -36.09 -15.24
N ALA A 338 -19.03 -35.55 -14.03
CA ALA A 338 -18.81 -36.31 -12.80
C ALA A 338 -20.11 -36.89 -12.19
N SER A 339 -21.28 -36.64 -12.79
CA SER A 339 -22.59 -37.13 -12.31
C SER A 339 -22.85 -36.83 -10.83
N VAL A 340 -22.54 -35.60 -10.39
CA VAL A 340 -22.68 -35.19 -9.00
C VAL A 340 -24.15 -35.13 -8.58
N LYS A 341 -24.50 -35.81 -7.48
CA LYS A 341 -25.88 -35.88 -6.94
C LYS A 341 -26.05 -35.28 -5.54
N GLN A 342 -24.95 -34.92 -4.87
CA GLN A 342 -24.97 -34.41 -3.52
C GLN A 342 -24.01 -33.24 -3.38
N VAL A 343 -24.39 -32.24 -2.60
CA VAL A 343 -23.61 -31.03 -2.34
C VAL A 343 -22.30 -31.35 -1.60
N ASN A 344 -22.25 -32.41 -0.78
CA ASN A 344 -21.04 -32.87 -0.11
C ASN A 344 -20.02 -33.55 -1.06
N SER A 345 -20.32 -33.70 -2.35
CA SER A 345 -19.39 -34.30 -3.31
C SER A 345 -18.10 -33.50 -3.41
N TRP A 346 -16.96 -34.21 -3.43
CA TRP A 346 -15.64 -33.63 -3.63
C TRP A 346 -15.58 -32.69 -4.85
N HIS A 347 -16.23 -33.06 -5.95
CA HIS A 347 -16.22 -32.26 -7.18
C HIS A 347 -16.86 -30.88 -7.02
N TRP A 348 -17.80 -30.72 -6.08
CA TRP A 348 -18.38 -29.42 -5.70
C TRP A 348 -17.58 -28.76 -4.58
N GLN A 349 -17.24 -29.49 -3.52
CA GLN A 349 -16.53 -28.93 -2.37
C GLN A 349 -15.17 -28.35 -2.74
N ARG A 350 -14.49 -28.91 -3.76
CA ARG A 350 -13.22 -28.38 -4.26
C ARG A 350 -13.34 -27.02 -4.98
N GLN A 351 -14.54 -26.59 -5.36
CA GLN A 351 -14.77 -25.31 -6.02
C GLN A 351 -14.74 -24.17 -5.00
N LEU A 352 -14.36 -22.98 -5.46
CA LEU A 352 -14.48 -21.77 -4.67
C LEU A 352 -15.96 -21.36 -4.62
N ARG A 353 -16.54 -21.29 -3.42
CA ARG A 353 -17.97 -21.06 -3.21
C ARG A 353 -18.19 -19.81 -2.40
N PHE A 354 -19.19 -19.04 -2.77
CA PHE A 354 -19.51 -17.77 -2.13
C PHE A 354 -20.91 -17.84 -1.53
N TYR A 355 -21.02 -17.45 -0.27
CA TYR A 355 -22.28 -17.46 0.47
C TYR A 355 -22.53 -16.08 1.06
N LEU A 356 -23.76 -15.60 0.99
CA LEU A 356 -24.19 -14.44 1.74
C LEU A 356 -24.85 -14.91 3.03
N ARG A 357 -24.25 -14.60 4.18
CA ARG A 357 -24.84 -14.89 5.50
C ARG A 357 -26.01 -13.94 5.78
N LYS A 358 -26.85 -14.32 6.75
CA LYS A 358 -28.03 -13.54 7.16
C LYS A 358 -27.69 -12.17 7.76
N ASP A 359 -26.47 -11.99 8.26
CA ASP A 359 -25.93 -10.72 8.76
C ASP A 359 -25.44 -9.78 7.64
N GLY A 360 -25.60 -10.17 6.37
CA GLY A 360 -25.15 -9.41 5.20
C GLY A 360 -23.67 -9.55 4.88
N VAL A 361 -22.94 -10.43 5.58
CA VAL A 361 -21.51 -10.66 5.32
C VAL A 361 -21.33 -11.83 4.34
N ALA A 362 -20.54 -11.60 3.29
CA ALA A 362 -20.16 -12.61 2.33
C ALA A 362 -19.04 -13.48 2.89
N VAL A 363 -19.13 -14.78 2.63
CA VAL A 363 -18.20 -15.78 3.11
C VAL A 363 -17.77 -16.64 1.95
N VAL A 364 -16.46 -16.83 1.83
CA VAL A 364 -15.82 -17.68 0.83
C VAL A 364 -15.53 -19.02 1.48
N ARG A 365 -15.87 -20.13 0.82
CA ARG A 365 -15.55 -21.49 1.25
C ARG A 365 -14.88 -22.28 0.16
N MET A 366 -13.88 -23.07 0.53
CA MET A 366 -13.22 -24.03 -0.35
C MET A 366 -12.81 -25.25 0.47
N VAL A 367 -13.39 -26.41 0.12
CA VAL A 367 -13.35 -27.62 0.97
C VAL A 367 -13.82 -27.26 2.39
N ASP A 368 -12.96 -27.42 3.39
CA ASP A 368 -13.26 -27.15 4.80
C ASP A 368 -12.86 -25.72 5.22
N ALA A 369 -12.06 -25.04 4.40
CA ALA A 369 -11.59 -23.68 4.68
C ALA A 369 -12.71 -22.65 4.47
N GLN A 370 -12.84 -21.72 5.41
CA GLN A 370 -13.83 -20.64 5.37
C GLN A 370 -13.17 -19.30 5.71
N PHE A 371 -13.45 -18.28 4.89
CA PHE A 371 -12.94 -16.91 5.09
C PHE A 371 -14.07 -15.90 4.94
N GLU A 372 -14.10 -14.88 5.79
CA GLU A 372 -14.99 -13.74 5.61
C GLU A 372 -14.44 -12.83 4.51
N TYR A 373 -15.31 -12.35 3.63
CA TYR A 373 -14.92 -11.40 2.62
C TYR A 373 -14.61 -10.05 3.28
N THR A 374 -13.44 -9.47 2.99
CA THR A 374 -12.93 -8.29 3.71
C THR A 374 -13.45 -6.95 3.16
N TYR A 375 -14.09 -6.96 1.99
CA TYR A 375 -14.64 -5.78 1.31
C TYR A 375 -13.61 -4.68 1.01
N GLU A 376 -12.36 -5.04 0.75
CA GLU A 376 -11.38 -4.09 0.23
C GLU A 376 -11.72 -3.73 -1.22
N TYR A 377 -11.86 -2.45 -1.55
CA TYR A 377 -12.13 -2.02 -2.92
C TYR A 377 -10.92 -2.28 -3.83
N GLN A 378 -11.16 -2.98 -4.94
CA GLN A 378 -10.11 -3.33 -5.91
C GLN A 378 -10.20 -2.53 -7.22
N GLY A 379 -11.28 -1.79 -7.46
CA GLY A 379 -11.56 -1.18 -8.75
C GLY A 379 -11.79 -2.21 -9.87
N ASN A 380 -11.67 -1.75 -11.11
CA ASN A 380 -11.84 -2.57 -12.32
C ASN A 380 -10.54 -3.30 -12.71
N ALA A 381 -9.95 -4.03 -11.76
CA ALA A 381 -8.73 -4.78 -11.99
C ALA A 381 -8.92 -5.91 -13.01
N THR A 382 -7.90 -6.15 -13.85
CA THR A 382 -7.92 -7.23 -14.83
C THR A 382 -7.94 -8.59 -14.14
N LYS A 383 -8.97 -9.38 -14.44
CA LYS A 383 -9.09 -10.75 -13.93
C LYS A 383 -8.27 -11.72 -14.77
N LEU A 384 -7.61 -12.67 -14.08
CA LEU A 384 -6.94 -13.78 -14.73
C LEU A 384 -7.97 -14.83 -15.18
N VAL A 385 -7.73 -15.43 -16.34
CA VAL A 385 -8.56 -16.53 -16.84
C VAL A 385 -8.43 -17.73 -15.90
N HIS A 386 -9.56 -18.29 -15.49
CA HIS A 386 -9.58 -19.52 -14.70
C HIS A 386 -9.04 -20.69 -15.50
N THR A 387 -8.04 -21.37 -14.95
CA THR A 387 -7.40 -22.57 -15.51
C THR A 387 -7.32 -23.68 -14.46
N PRO A 388 -7.14 -24.94 -14.88
CA PRO A 388 -6.91 -26.03 -13.92
C PRO A 388 -5.70 -25.81 -13.00
N LEU A 389 -4.73 -24.96 -13.42
CA LEU A 389 -3.60 -24.59 -12.58
C LEU A 389 -4.01 -23.61 -11.48
N THR A 390 -4.82 -22.58 -11.81
CA THR A 390 -5.33 -21.64 -10.80
C THR A 390 -6.18 -22.32 -9.76
N ASP A 391 -6.99 -23.33 -10.13
CA ASP A 391 -7.80 -24.10 -9.19
C ASP A 391 -6.94 -24.86 -8.17
N LYS A 392 -5.83 -25.46 -8.62
CA LYS A 392 -4.85 -26.11 -7.73
C LYS A 392 -4.17 -25.12 -6.80
N CYS A 393 -3.82 -23.94 -7.31
CA CYS A 393 -3.24 -22.87 -6.49
C CYS A 393 -4.21 -22.42 -5.40
N TYR A 394 -5.48 -22.13 -5.76
CA TYR A 394 -6.50 -21.74 -4.77
C TYR A 394 -6.72 -22.82 -3.73
N LEU A 395 -6.82 -24.08 -4.14
CA LEU A 395 -6.98 -25.19 -3.21
C LEU A 395 -5.82 -25.25 -2.23
N THR A 396 -4.59 -25.20 -2.72
CA THR A 396 -3.39 -25.29 -1.86
C THR A 396 -3.30 -24.10 -0.90
N LEU A 397 -3.49 -22.88 -1.41
CA LEU A 397 -3.38 -21.65 -0.62
C LEU A 397 -4.48 -21.54 0.44
N THR A 398 -5.72 -21.89 0.11
CA THR A 398 -6.82 -21.85 1.09
C THR A 398 -6.60 -22.87 2.21
N GLN A 399 -6.12 -24.08 1.90
CA GLN A 399 -5.83 -25.07 2.93
C GLN A 399 -4.67 -24.64 3.84
N VAL A 400 -3.56 -24.15 3.26
CA VAL A 400 -2.41 -23.67 4.03
C VAL A 400 -2.81 -22.51 4.94
N THR A 401 -3.59 -21.57 4.42
CA THR A 401 -4.03 -20.40 5.19
C THR A 401 -4.96 -20.80 6.34
N SER A 402 -5.89 -21.73 6.12
CA SER A 402 -6.78 -22.23 7.16
C SER A 402 -6.00 -22.86 8.31
N VAL A 403 -5.05 -23.75 7.99
CA VAL A 403 -4.22 -24.44 8.99
C VAL A 403 -3.32 -23.43 9.74
N PHE A 404 -2.74 -22.46 9.03
CA PHE A 404 -1.88 -21.46 9.66
C PHE A 404 -2.66 -20.55 10.62
N VAL A 405 -3.87 -20.13 10.25
CA VAL A 405 -4.74 -19.34 11.12
C VAL A 405 -5.17 -20.15 12.35
N GLU A 406 -5.52 -21.42 12.18
CA GLU A 406 -5.83 -22.31 13.31
C GLU A 406 -4.65 -22.48 14.27
N LEU A 407 -3.43 -22.65 13.77
CA LEU A 407 -2.22 -22.75 14.58
C LEU A 407 -1.93 -21.45 15.36
N LEU A 408 -2.11 -20.29 14.72
CA LEU A 408 -1.96 -19.01 15.39
C LEU A 408 -3.01 -18.82 16.49
N LEU A 409 -4.29 -19.13 16.22
CA LEU A 409 -5.35 -19.03 17.22
C LEU A 409 -5.14 -20.02 18.37
N HIS A 410 -4.60 -21.21 18.10
CA HIS A 410 -4.27 -22.18 19.15
C HIS A 410 -3.13 -21.70 20.04
N ASN A 411 -2.09 -21.08 19.47
CA ASN A 411 -0.99 -20.52 20.25
C ASN A 411 -1.44 -19.30 21.07
N ILE A 412 -2.27 -18.41 20.49
CA ILE A 412 -2.82 -17.25 21.20
C ILE A 412 -3.76 -17.66 22.35
N SER A 413 -4.50 -18.77 22.22
CA SER A 413 -5.37 -19.24 23.30
C SER A 413 -4.63 -19.96 24.44
N GLN A 414 -3.41 -20.44 24.20
CA GLN A 414 -2.55 -20.99 25.25
C GLN A 414 -1.75 -19.92 26.02
N ASP A 415 -1.58 -18.72 25.46
CA ASP A 415 -0.85 -17.60 26.07
C ASP A 415 -1.71 -16.64 26.91
N ASN A 416 -2.99 -16.96 27.16
CA ASN A 416 -3.86 -16.20 28.06
C ASN A 416 -4.23 -17.04 29.31
N PRO A 417 -3.54 -16.87 30.45
CA PRO A 417 -3.95 -17.47 31.72
C PRO A 417 -5.21 -16.84 32.32
#